data_AF-A0A4Q5XX80-F1
#
_entry.id   AF-A0A4Q5XX80-F1
#
_cell.length_a   1.000
_cell.length_b   1.000
_cell.length_c   1.000
_cell.angle_alpha   90.00
_cell.angle_beta   90.00
_cell.angle_gamma   90.00
#
_symmetry.space_group_name_H-M   'P 1'
#
loop_
_entity.id
_entity.type
_entity.pdbx_description
1 polymer ?
#
loop_
_entity_poly.entity_id
_entity_poly.type
_entity_poly.pdbx_seq_one_letter_code
_entity_poly.pdbx_strand_id
1 'polypeptide(L)'
;MKTSPRNIGAKMIEAFRAWQLERRYTKEEILELYLTLAPYGGNLEGVRAATWAYFGREPDNLSPDQIAMLIALPQSPEARRPDLRPQAAIVARERVLMRLADQGLFQKDLAAESADYPAPKRGSFPTVAWHASEEALRRAGDPDNIRTTLDLALQKEVEQLAKRAAGTSRDGVQVAIMVVDIATREVRVAAGSANRGAAGGWIDLTNR
;
A
#
# COMPACT_ATOMS: atom_id res chain seq x y z
N MET A 1 -11.23 -15.82 7.82
CA MET A 1 -12.13 -15.19 8.81
C MET A 1 -13.33 -16.10 9.04
N LYS A 2 -13.51 -16.65 10.25
CA LYS A 2 -14.65 -17.53 10.57
C LYS A 2 -15.90 -16.65 10.63
N THR A 3 -16.93 -16.94 9.85
CA THR A 3 -18.16 -16.13 9.83
C THR A 3 -18.88 -16.28 11.16
N SER A 4 -19.01 -15.20 11.92
CA SER A 4 -19.82 -15.20 13.14
C SER A 4 -21.29 -15.44 12.77
N PRO A 5 -22.02 -16.26 13.54
CA PRO A 5 -23.44 -16.48 13.31
C PRO A 5 -24.19 -15.15 13.45
N ARG A 6 -25.10 -14.87 12.51
CA ARG A 6 -25.89 -13.62 12.47
C ARG A 6 -27.05 -13.70 13.47
N ASN A 7 -26.74 -13.63 14.77
CA ASN A 7 -27.74 -13.68 15.85
C ASN A 7 -27.50 -12.58 16.90
N ILE A 8 -28.51 -12.36 17.76
CA ILE A 8 -28.48 -11.31 18.79
C ILE A 8 -27.33 -11.56 19.79
N GLY A 9 -27.06 -12.82 20.14
CA GLY A 9 -25.93 -13.18 21.01
C GLY A 9 -24.57 -12.72 20.48
N ALA A 10 -24.31 -12.92 19.19
CA ALA A 10 -23.09 -12.43 18.54
C ALA A 10 -22.99 -10.90 18.57
N LYS A 11 -24.10 -10.19 18.37
CA LYS A 11 -24.15 -8.72 18.47
C LYS A 11 -23.86 -8.20 19.88
N MET A 12 -24.31 -8.89 20.92
CA MET A 12 -23.95 -8.54 22.30
C MET A 12 -22.45 -8.71 22.56
N ILE A 13 -21.84 -9.77 22.04
CA ILE A 13 -20.38 -9.99 22.16
C ILE A 13 -19.61 -8.90 21.40
N GLU A 14 -20.03 -8.55 20.19
CA GLU A 14 -19.44 -7.44 19.41
C GLU A 14 -19.53 -6.10 20.17
N ALA A 15 -20.69 -5.79 20.77
CA ALA A 15 -20.87 -4.57 21.56
C ALA A 15 -19.97 -4.53 22.79
N PHE A 16 -19.84 -5.65 23.51
CA PHE A 16 -18.94 -5.72 24.66
C PHE A 16 -17.46 -5.57 24.26
N ARG A 17 -17.05 -6.16 23.12
CA ARG A 17 -15.70 -5.98 22.57
C ARG A 17 -15.43 -4.53 22.15
N ALA A 18 -16.41 -3.87 21.54
CA ALA A 18 -16.30 -2.46 21.19
C ALA A 18 -16.09 -1.60 22.44
N TRP A 19 -16.86 -1.84 23.51
CA TRP A 19 -16.66 -1.17 24.79
C TRP A 19 -15.28 -1.45 25.41
N GLN A 20 -14.76 -2.68 25.31
CA GLN A 20 -13.41 -3.00 25.77
C GLN A 20 -12.34 -2.23 25.00
N LEU A 21 -12.50 -2.04 23.69
CA LEU A 21 -11.59 -1.21 22.88
C LEU A 21 -11.64 0.25 23.32
N GLU A 22 -12.84 0.82 23.49
CA GLU A 22 -13.02 2.22 23.92
C GLU A 22 -12.50 2.50 25.32
N ARG A 23 -12.39 1.48 26.18
CA ARG A 23 -11.75 1.62 27.51
C ARG A 23 -10.23 1.62 27.47
N ARG A 24 -9.62 1.14 26.39
CA ARG A 24 -8.17 0.97 26.26
C ARG A 24 -7.54 1.95 25.28
N TYR A 25 -8.30 2.39 24.28
CA TYR A 25 -7.85 3.22 23.19
C TYR A 25 -8.74 4.46 23.05
N THR A 26 -8.11 5.56 22.68
CA THR A 26 -8.74 6.81 22.25
C THR A 26 -9.47 6.63 20.92
N LYS A 27 -10.31 7.61 20.55
CA LYS A 27 -11.02 7.56 19.27
C LYS A 27 -10.07 7.67 18.09
N GLU A 28 -9.00 8.45 18.23
CA GLU A 28 -7.94 8.52 17.20
C GLU A 28 -7.26 7.17 17.02
N GLU A 29 -6.84 6.49 18.09
CA GLU A 29 -6.18 5.17 18.02
C GLU A 29 -7.11 4.09 17.44
N ILE A 30 -8.41 4.12 17.77
CA ILE A 30 -9.38 3.20 17.18
C ILE A 30 -9.52 3.44 15.67
N LEU A 31 -9.54 4.70 15.25
CA LEU A 31 -9.59 5.05 13.83
C LEU A 31 -8.31 4.63 13.10
N GLU A 32 -7.14 4.84 13.71
CA GLU A 32 -5.85 4.42 13.17
C GLU A 32 -5.79 2.90 12.99
N LEU A 33 -6.23 2.14 14.00
CA LEU A 33 -6.32 0.67 13.93
C LEU A 33 -7.26 0.24 12.79
N TYR A 34 -8.41 0.90 12.66
CA TYR A 34 -9.34 0.64 11.56
C TYR A 34 -8.69 0.93 10.20
N LEU A 35 -8.07 2.08 10.03
CA LEU A 35 -7.41 2.47 8.77
C LEU A 35 -6.22 1.57 8.43
N THR A 36 -5.59 0.95 9.42
CA THR A 36 -4.49 0.00 9.26
C THR A 36 -4.97 -1.39 8.86
N LEU A 37 -6.13 -1.82 9.35
CA LEU A 37 -6.62 -3.20 9.19
C LEU A 37 -7.81 -3.34 8.23
N ALA A 38 -8.38 -2.23 7.76
CA ALA A 38 -9.55 -2.29 6.88
C ALA A 38 -9.23 -3.08 5.60
N PRO A 39 -10.12 -4.00 5.17
CA PRO A 39 -9.90 -4.77 3.95
C PRO A 39 -10.28 -3.94 2.72
N TYR A 40 -9.44 -3.97 1.68
CA TYR A 40 -9.69 -3.26 0.41
C TYR A 40 -9.81 -4.19 -0.80
N GLY A 41 -9.79 -5.50 -0.58
CA GLY A 41 -9.97 -6.54 -1.60
C GLY A 41 -8.72 -7.38 -1.84
N GLY A 42 -8.91 -8.68 -2.05
CA GLY A 42 -7.83 -9.65 -2.11
C GLY A 42 -7.03 -9.68 -0.80
N ASN A 43 -5.73 -9.47 -0.91
CA ASN A 43 -4.79 -9.41 0.22
C ASN A 43 -4.42 -7.97 0.61
N LEU A 44 -5.19 -6.95 0.19
CA LEU A 44 -4.96 -5.56 0.58
C LEU A 44 -5.66 -5.29 1.91
N GLU A 45 -4.86 -5.03 2.94
CA GLU A 45 -5.30 -4.56 4.25
C GLU A 45 -4.62 -3.23 4.54
N GLY A 46 -5.40 -2.27 5.00
CA GLY A 46 -4.92 -0.93 5.32
C GLY A 46 -5.02 0.07 4.16
N VAL A 47 -5.36 1.31 4.51
CA VAL A 47 -5.60 2.39 3.54
C VAL A 47 -4.34 2.69 2.73
N ARG A 48 -3.18 2.73 3.38
CA ARG A 48 -1.89 3.01 2.72
C ARG A 48 -1.51 1.93 1.72
N ALA A 49 -1.74 0.66 2.03
CA ALA A 49 -1.52 -0.43 1.08
C ALA A 49 -2.47 -0.30 -0.12
N ALA A 50 -3.74 0.02 0.13
CA ALA A 50 -4.73 0.20 -0.92
C ALA A 50 -4.43 1.40 -1.84
N THR A 51 -3.93 2.52 -1.30
CA THR A 51 -3.58 3.70 -2.11
C THR A 51 -2.42 3.41 -3.05
N TRP A 52 -1.38 2.73 -2.57
CA TRP A 52 -0.28 2.29 -3.42
C TRP A 52 -0.75 1.29 -4.47
N ALA A 53 -1.60 0.34 -4.10
CA ALA A 53 -2.08 -0.69 -5.02
C ALA A 53 -3.01 -0.15 -6.12
N TYR A 54 -3.89 0.81 -5.82
CA TYR A 54 -4.88 1.31 -6.79
C TYR A 54 -4.47 2.62 -7.46
N PHE A 55 -3.65 3.45 -6.81
CA PHE A 55 -3.33 4.81 -7.29
C PHE A 55 -1.83 5.13 -7.34
N GLY A 56 -0.98 4.23 -6.84
CA GLY A 56 0.48 4.36 -6.89
C GLY A 56 1.03 5.56 -6.11
N ARG A 57 0.35 5.98 -5.03
CA ARG A 57 0.71 7.17 -4.25
C ARG A 57 0.31 7.04 -2.78
N GLU A 58 0.85 7.92 -1.96
CA GLU A 58 0.52 8.04 -0.55
C GLU A 58 -0.91 8.58 -0.34
N PRO A 59 -1.58 8.23 0.78
CA PRO A 59 -2.93 8.68 1.12
C PRO A 59 -3.12 10.20 1.10
N ASP A 60 -2.10 10.96 1.47
CA ASP A 60 -2.15 12.43 1.55
C ASP A 60 -2.21 13.10 0.16
N ASN A 61 -1.94 12.34 -0.90
CA ASN A 61 -1.90 12.84 -2.29
C ASN A 61 -3.09 12.35 -3.14
N LEU A 62 -4.17 11.93 -2.49
CA LEU A 62 -5.39 11.46 -3.16
C LEU A 62 -6.31 12.61 -3.53
N SER A 63 -6.94 12.50 -4.70
CA SER A 63 -8.06 13.36 -5.06
C SER A 63 -9.35 12.91 -4.33
N PRO A 64 -10.37 13.77 -4.20
CA PRO A 64 -11.63 13.43 -3.53
C PRO A 64 -12.33 12.18 -4.08
N ASP A 65 -12.28 11.94 -5.40
CA ASP A 65 -12.85 10.76 -6.04
C ASP A 65 -12.12 9.46 -5.62
N GLN A 66 -10.80 9.53 -5.44
CA GLN A 66 -9.96 8.43 -4.97
C GLN A 66 -10.20 8.15 -3.49
N ILE A 67 -10.34 9.21 -2.67
CA ILE A 67 -10.73 9.09 -1.26
C ILE A 67 -12.10 8.41 -1.15
N ALA A 68 -13.08 8.87 -1.92
CA ALA A 68 -14.42 8.28 -1.91
C ALA A 68 -14.43 6.83 -2.40
N MET A 69 -13.61 6.49 -3.40
CA MET A 69 -13.41 5.11 -3.83
C MET A 69 -12.93 4.26 -2.65
N LEU A 70 -11.87 4.68 -1.94
CA LEU A 70 -11.34 3.92 -0.80
C LEU A 70 -12.32 3.83 0.37
N ILE A 71 -13.08 4.88 0.67
CA ILE A 71 -14.15 4.81 1.69
C ILE A 71 -15.20 3.75 1.31
N ALA A 72 -15.47 3.58 0.01
CA ALA A 72 -16.50 2.66 -0.47
C ALA A 72 -16.10 1.17 -0.42
N LEU A 73 -14.81 0.84 -0.48
CA LEU A 73 -14.35 -0.56 -0.62
C LEU A 73 -14.59 -1.42 0.64
N PRO A 74 -14.22 -1.01 1.87
CA PRO A 74 -14.24 -1.90 3.05
C PRO A 74 -15.60 -2.48 3.42
N GLN A 75 -16.70 -1.82 3.04
CA GLN A 75 -18.04 -2.34 3.31
C GLN A 75 -18.32 -3.64 2.52
N SER A 76 -17.71 -3.83 1.35
CA SER A 76 -17.90 -5.02 0.51
C SER A 76 -16.67 -5.25 -0.36
N PRO A 77 -15.51 -5.58 0.25
CA PRO A 77 -14.20 -5.48 -0.40
C PRO A 77 -14.15 -6.29 -1.68
N GLU A 78 -14.57 -7.56 -1.67
CA GLU A 78 -14.58 -8.42 -2.86
C GLU A 78 -15.62 -8.00 -3.92
N ALA A 79 -16.82 -7.58 -3.50
CA ALA A 79 -17.88 -7.22 -4.44
C ALA A 79 -17.66 -5.87 -5.12
N ARG A 80 -16.84 -5.00 -4.51
CA ARG A 80 -16.53 -3.65 -4.99
C ARG A 80 -15.11 -3.50 -5.49
N ARG A 81 -14.36 -4.60 -5.66
CA ARG A 81 -12.99 -4.57 -6.19
C ARG A 81 -12.96 -3.84 -7.53
N PRO A 82 -12.32 -2.67 -7.64
CA PRO A 82 -12.37 -1.88 -8.86
C PRO A 82 -11.67 -2.58 -10.04
N ASP A 83 -10.67 -3.43 -9.75
CA ASP A 83 -9.95 -4.25 -10.74
C ASP A 83 -10.80 -5.40 -11.32
N LEU A 84 -11.81 -5.90 -10.59
CA LEU A 84 -12.64 -7.03 -11.01
C LEU A 84 -14.11 -6.68 -11.27
N ARG A 85 -14.60 -5.60 -10.66
CA ARG A 85 -16.00 -5.16 -10.62
C ARG A 85 -16.08 -3.63 -10.79
N PRO A 86 -15.57 -3.08 -11.91
CA PRO A 86 -15.39 -1.64 -12.07
C PRO A 86 -16.70 -0.85 -11.94
N GLN A 87 -17.80 -1.34 -12.52
CA GLN A 87 -19.11 -0.66 -12.40
C GLN A 87 -19.62 -0.61 -10.96
N ALA A 88 -19.47 -1.70 -10.20
CA ALA A 88 -19.87 -1.75 -8.80
C ALA A 88 -19.05 -0.79 -7.94
N ALA A 89 -17.76 -0.65 -8.24
CA ALA A 89 -16.87 0.29 -7.57
C ALA A 89 -17.23 1.75 -7.88
N ILE A 90 -17.51 2.08 -9.16
CA ILE A 90 -17.92 3.42 -9.60
C ILE A 90 -19.22 3.84 -8.90
N VAL A 91 -20.25 3.00 -8.91
CA VAL A 91 -21.52 3.27 -8.22
C VAL A 91 -21.32 3.43 -6.71
N ALA A 92 -20.39 2.67 -6.11
CA ALA A 92 -20.11 2.78 -4.68
C ALA A 92 -19.39 4.09 -4.33
N ARG A 93 -18.41 4.52 -5.15
CA ARG A 93 -17.73 5.82 -5.05
C ARG A 93 -18.73 6.97 -5.17
N GLU A 94 -19.57 6.94 -6.20
CA GLU A 94 -20.59 7.97 -6.45
C GLU A 94 -21.51 8.15 -5.24
N ARG A 95 -22.01 7.06 -4.66
CA ARG A 95 -22.84 7.10 -3.44
C ARG A 95 -22.11 7.71 -2.24
N VAL A 96 -20.81 7.50 -2.11
CA VAL A 96 -20.01 8.13 -1.05
C VAL A 96 -19.89 9.62 -1.30
N LEU A 97 -19.58 10.04 -2.53
CA LEU A 97 -19.47 11.46 -2.88
C LEU A 97 -20.80 12.21 -2.69
N MET A 98 -21.92 11.63 -3.12
CA MET A 98 -23.25 12.21 -2.88
C MET A 98 -23.50 12.44 -1.38
N ARG A 99 -23.22 11.44 -0.54
CA ARG A 99 -23.39 11.58 0.92
C ARG A 99 -22.51 12.66 1.52
N LEU A 100 -21.27 12.76 1.07
CA LEU A 100 -20.33 13.78 1.56
C LEU A 100 -20.73 15.17 1.06
N ALA A 101 -21.27 15.28 -0.16
CA ALA A 101 -21.81 16.52 -0.69
C ALA A 101 -23.08 16.98 0.05
N ASP A 102 -23.98 16.04 0.42
CA ASP A 102 -25.15 16.33 1.25
C ASP A 102 -24.78 16.83 2.65
N GLN A 103 -23.60 16.43 3.16
CA GLN A 103 -23.03 16.92 4.42
C GLN A 103 -22.22 18.22 4.26
N GLY A 104 -22.14 18.77 3.03
CA GLY A 104 -21.39 19.99 2.74
C GLY A 104 -19.86 19.83 2.75
N LEU A 105 -19.35 18.59 2.74
CA LEU A 105 -17.91 18.31 2.74
C LEU A 105 -17.30 18.37 1.33
N PHE A 106 -18.11 18.13 0.29
CA PHE A 106 -17.71 18.23 -1.11
C PHE A 106 -18.74 19.00 -1.95
N GLN A 107 -18.31 19.50 -3.11
CA GLN A 107 -19.23 20.11 -4.08
C GLN A 107 -20.13 19.04 -4.71
N LYS A 108 -21.38 19.37 -5.00
CA LYS A 108 -22.35 18.44 -5.59
C LYS A 108 -21.96 18.01 -7.01
N ASP A 109 -21.38 18.92 -7.79
CA ASP A 109 -20.98 18.66 -9.17
C ASP A 109 -19.89 17.59 -9.26
N LEU A 110 -19.01 17.51 -8.26
CA LEU A 110 -17.97 16.50 -8.15
C LEU A 110 -18.53 15.07 -8.11
N ALA A 111 -19.70 14.87 -7.51
CA ALA A 111 -20.34 13.55 -7.48
C ALA A 111 -20.81 13.12 -8.87
N ALA A 112 -21.38 14.05 -9.64
CA ALA A 112 -21.83 13.81 -11.01
C ALA A 112 -20.64 13.55 -11.95
N GLU A 113 -19.60 14.41 -11.89
CA GLU A 113 -18.37 14.25 -12.66
C GLU A 113 -17.64 12.95 -12.31
N SER A 114 -17.79 12.47 -11.07
CA SER A 114 -17.10 11.26 -10.65
C SER A 114 -17.48 10.03 -11.46
N ALA A 115 -18.67 9.97 -12.06
CA ALA A 115 -19.09 8.85 -12.88
C ALA A 115 -18.18 8.66 -14.10
N ASP A 116 -17.58 9.74 -14.60
CA ASP A 116 -16.72 9.74 -15.79
C ASP A 116 -15.30 9.24 -15.49
N TYR A 117 -14.86 9.27 -14.22
CA TYR A 117 -13.56 8.74 -13.84
C TYR A 117 -13.54 7.21 -13.87
N PRO A 118 -12.63 6.57 -14.62
CA PRO A 118 -12.56 5.12 -14.69
C PRO A 118 -12.21 4.52 -13.33
N ALA A 119 -12.67 3.29 -13.08
CA ALA A 119 -12.24 2.54 -11.90
C ALA A 119 -10.74 2.22 -12.01
N PRO A 120 -9.97 2.33 -10.91
CA PRO A 120 -8.55 2.01 -10.93
C PRO A 120 -8.32 0.52 -11.17
N LYS A 121 -7.22 0.21 -11.86
CA LYS A 121 -6.70 -1.15 -11.91
C LYS A 121 -5.68 -1.34 -10.79
N ARG A 122 -5.54 -2.58 -10.33
CA ARG A 122 -4.52 -2.92 -9.34
C ARG A 122 -3.15 -2.93 -10.01
N GLY A 123 -2.25 -2.09 -9.51
CA GLY A 123 -0.84 -2.03 -9.89
C GLY A 123 0.05 -2.92 -9.04
N SER A 124 1.31 -3.06 -9.47
CA SER A 124 2.37 -3.67 -8.66
C SER A 124 2.80 -2.70 -7.55
N PHE A 125 3.09 -3.24 -6.37
CA PHE A 125 3.74 -2.45 -5.32
C PHE A 125 5.14 -2.01 -5.78
N PRO A 126 5.62 -0.84 -5.32
CA PRO A 126 7.00 -0.43 -5.55
C PRO A 126 7.96 -1.52 -5.07
N THR A 127 8.86 -1.96 -5.95
CA THR A 127 9.84 -3.01 -5.63
C THR A 127 11.26 -2.46 -5.53
N VAL A 128 11.45 -1.15 -5.48
CA VAL A 128 12.77 -0.52 -5.38
C VAL A 128 13.41 -0.89 -4.03
N ALA A 129 14.72 -1.07 -4.03
CA ALA A 129 15.53 -1.39 -2.86
C ALA A 129 15.05 -2.64 -2.10
N TRP A 130 14.57 -3.67 -2.79
CA TRP A 130 13.91 -4.81 -2.11
C TRP A 130 14.82 -5.51 -1.09
N HIS A 131 16.09 -5.73 -1.44
CA HIS A 131 17.10 -6.30 -0.53
C HIS A 131 17.40 -5.38 0.64
N ALA A 132 17.67 -4.11 0.36
CA ALA A 132 18.02 -3.14 1.39
C ALA A 132 16.84 -2.86 2.33
N SER A 133 15.61 -2.92 1.83
CA SER A 133 14.38 -2.77 2.63
C SER A 133 14.18 -3.96 3.55
N GLU A 134 14.41 -5.19 3.06
CA GLU A 134 14.37 -6.40 3.88
C GLU A 134 15.44 -6.35 4.98
N GLU A 135 16.67 -5.96 4.63
CA GLU A 135 17.75 -5.86 5.60
C GLU A 135 17.50 -4.76 6.64
N ALA A 136 16.99 -3.60 6.22
CA ALA A 136 16.62 -2.54 7.14
C ALA A 136 15.52 -2.99 8.11
N LEU A 137 14.52 -3.75 7.64
CA LEU A 137 13.48 -4.35 8.49
C LEU A 137 14.05 -5.36 9.48
N ARG A 138 14.99 -6.22 9.06
CA ARG A 138 15.64 -7.18 9.95
C ARG A 138 16.47 -6.52 11.05
N ARG A 139 17.08 -5.37 10.76
CA ARG A 139 17.93 -4.63 11.72
C ARG A 139 17.17 -3.59 12.54
N ALA A 140 15.95 -3.25 12.16
CA ALA A 140 15.18 -2.22 12.83
C ALA A 140 14.83 -2.64 14.26
N GLY A 141 15.10 -1.75 15.23
CA GLY A 141 14.56 -1.88 16.59
C GLY A 141 13.08 -1.52 16.67
N ASP A 142 12.60 -0.71 15.72
CA ASP A 142 11.21 -0.31 15.55
C ASP A 142 10.79 -0.57 14.08
N PRO A 143 9.96 -1.61 13.82
CA PRO A 143 9.57 -1.98 12.47
C PRO A 143 8.57 -0.98 11.83
N ASP A 144 7.94 -0.11 12.61
CA ASP A 144 6.88 0.77 12.12
C ASP A 144 7.44 2.05 11.46
N ASN A 145 8.65 2.46 11.84
CA ASN A 145 9.30 3.66 11.30
C ASN A 145 10.79 3.46 11.03
N ILE A 146 11.08 2.91 9.85
CA ILE A 146 12.45 2.65 9.41
C ILE A 146 12.95 3.80 8.55
N ARG A 147 13.96 4.52 9.05
CA ARG A 147 14.70 5.53 8.27
C ARG A 147 16.01 4.93 7.78
N THR A 148 16.24 5.04 6.47
CA THR A 148 17.48 4.61 5.82
C THR A 148 18.22 5.82 5.25
N THR A 149 19.50 5.63 4.94
CA THR A 149 20.34 6.61 4.25
C THR A 149 20.27 6.48 2.73
N LEU A 150 19.37 5.62 2.22
CA LEU A 150 19.25 5.37 0.80
C LEU A 150 18.74 6.61 0.09
N ASP A 151 19.38 6.95 -1.02
CA ASP A 151 18.91 7.95 -1.94
C ASP A 151 17.98 7.28 -2.98
N LEU A 152 16.69 7.59 -2.92
CA LEU A 152 15.68 6.94 -3.76
C LEU A 152 15.92 7.19 -5.26
N ALA A 153 16.40 8.37 -5.64
CA ALA A 153 16.65 8.69 -7.04
C ALA A 153 17.86 7.90 -7.55
N LEU A 154 18.97 7.94 -6.81
CA LEU A 154 20.18 7.22 -7.15
C LEU A 154 19.96 5.70 -7.14
N GLN A 155 19.21 5.18 -6.18
CA GLN A 155 18.85 3.76 -6.10
C GLN A 155 18.11 3.29 -7.36
N LYS A 156 17.11 4.06 -7.83
CA LYS A 156 16.37 3.73 -9.05
C LYS A 156 17.27 3.71 -10.28
N GLU A 157 18.18 4.67 -10.40
CA GLU A 157 19.12 4.73 -11.52
C GLU A 157 20.08 3.55 -11.51
N VAL A 158 20.65 3.22 -10.34
CA VAL A 158 21.59 2.11 -10.19
C VAL A 158 20.92 0.75 -10.40
N GLU A 159 19.69 0.54 -9.93
CA GLU A 159 18.94 -0.69 -10.21
C GLU A 159 18.64 -0.85 -11.70
N GLN A 160 18.32 0.23 -12.40
CA GLN A 160 18.15 0.20 -13.86
C GLN A 160 19.48 -0.12 -14.57
N LEU A 161 20.60 0.44 -14.10
CA LEU A 161 21.92 0.15 -14.64
C LEU A 161 22.28 -1.33 -14.44
N ALA A 162 22.10 -1.86 -13.22
CA ALA A 162 22.32 -3.27 -12.90
C ALA A 162 21.47 -4.18 -13.79
N LYS A 163 20.19 -3.84 -13.98
CA LYS A 163 19.27 -4.57 -14.88
C LYS A 163 19.74 -4.57 -16.33
N ARG A 164 20.19 -3.43 -16.85
CA ARG A 164 20.73 -3.31 -18.22
C ARG A 164 22.02 -4.12 -18.39
N ALA A 165 22.94 -4.02 -17.43
CA ALA A 165 24.18 -4.78 -17.45
C ALA A 165 23.93 -6.30 -17.44
N ALA A 166 23.05 -6.79 -16.57
CA ALA A 166 22.67 -8.20 -16.50
C ALA A 166 21.97 -8.68 -17.79
N GLY A 167 21.08 -7.87 -18.37
CA GLY A 167 20.34 -8.22 -19.59
C GLY A 167 21.21 -8.34 -20.86
N THR A 168 22.42 -7.78 -20.86
CA THR A 168 23.40 -7.95 -21.96
C THR A 168 24.25 -9.22 -21.83
N SER A 169 24.14 -9.92 -20.71
CA SER A 169 24.94 -11.11 -20.40
C SER A 169 24.14 -12.40 -20.61
N ARG A 170 24.82 -13.55 -20.70
CA ARG A 170 24.17 -14.87 -20.77
C ARG A 170 23.22 -15.09 -19.57
N ASP A 171 22.22 -15.95 -19.76
CA ASP A 171 21.26 -16.31 -18.71
C ASP A 171 21.98 -16.67 -17.39
N GLY A 172 21.55 -16.04 -16.30
CA GLY A 172 22.02 -16.33 -14.94
C GLY A 172 23.09 -15.39 -14.37
N VAL A 173 23.51 -14.34 -15.09
CA VAL A 173 24.42 -13.34 -14.52
C VAL A 173 23.70 -12.46 -13.50
N GLN A 174 24.32 -12.33 -12.32
CA GLN A 174 23.89 -11.45 -11.25
C GLN A 174 24.83 -10.25 -11.15
N VAL A 175 24.26 -9.08 -10.87
CA VAL A 175 25.01 -7.84 -10.67
C VAL A 175 24.59 -7.27 -9.33
N ALA A 176 25.57 -6.87 -8.53
CA ALA A 176 25.36 -6.13 -7.30
C ALA A 176 26.16 -4.84 -7.32
N ILE A 177 25.54 -3.77 -6.82
CA ILE A 177 26.12 -2.43 -6.78
C ILE A 177 25.79 -1.82 -5.42
N MET A 178 26.81 -1.29 -4.75
CA MET A 178 26.68 -0.55 -3.52
C MET A 178 27.40 0.80 -3.67
N VAL A 179 26.72 1.88 -3.33
CA VAL A 179 27.27 3.24 -3.36
C VAL A 179 27.35 3.76 -1.94
N VAL A 180 28.54 4.18 -1.54
CA VAL A 180 28.83 4.67 -0.19
C VAL A 180 29.34 6.10 -0.29
N ASP A 181 28.80 6.99 0.53
CA ASP A 181 29.35 8.33 0.69
C ASP A 181 30.68 8.25 1.46
N ILE A 182 31.75 8.84 0.91
CA ILE A 182 33.11 8.70 1.48
C ILE A 182 33.24 9.44 2.81
N ALA A 183 32.59 10.60 2.96
CA ALA A 183 32.73 11.44 4.14
C ALA A 183 31.91 10.89 5.31
N THR A 184 30.67 10.47 5.06
CA THR A 184 29.76 10.01 6.10
C THR A 184 29.80 8.49 6.30
N ARG A 185 30.35 7.74 5.34
CA ARG A 185 30.29 6.27 5.24
C ARG A 185 28.87 5.72 5.15
N GLU A 186 27.90 6.56 4.83
CA GLU A 186 26.52 6.14 4.64
C GLU A 186 26.36 5.35 3.34
N VAL A 187 25.59 4.27 3.39
CA VAL A 187 25.17 3.55 2.20
C VAL A 187 24.05 4.35 1.53
N ARG A 188 24.33 4.92 0.36
CA ARG A 188 23.38 5.71 -0.44
C ARG A 188 22.60 4.83 -1.41
N VAL A 189 23.19 3.71 -1.84
CA VAL A 189 22.53 2.69 -2.68
C VAL A 189 22.99 1.30 -2.26
N ALA A 190 22.04 0.37 -2.21
CA ALA A 190 22.32 -1.06 -2.06
C ALA A 190 21.42 -1.86 -3.01
N ALA A 191 21.99 -2.29 -4.14
CA ALA A 191 21.36 -3.15 -5.12
C ALA A 191 22.02 -4.53 -5.07
N GLY A 192 21.42 -5.48 -4.34
CA GLY A 192 21.94 -6.84 -4.15
C GLY A 192 21.79 -7.77 -5.36
N SER A 193 20.95 -7.41 -6.32
CA SER A 193 20.71 -8.14 -7.56
C SER A 193 20.14 -7.22 -8.64
N ALA A 194 20.28 -7.60 -9.91
CA ALA A 194 19.84 -6.86 -11.07
C ALA A 194 18.33 -6.95 -11.36
N ASN A 195 17.67 -8.05 -10.96
CA ASN A 195 16.26 -8.27 -11.28
C ASN A 195 15.62 -9.25 -10.30
N ARG A 196 14.69 -8.76 -9.47
CA ARG A 196 13.90 -9.56 -8.52
C ARG A 196 13.15 -10.73 -9.18
N GLY A 197 12.72 -10.58 -10.43
CA GLY A 197 11.97 -11.61 -11.16
C GLY A 197 12.84 -12.67 -11.85
N ALA A 198 14.17 -12.48 -11.90
CA ALA A 198 15.08 -13.44 -12.50
C ALA A 198 15.51 -14.54 -11.50
N ALA A 199 15.97 -15.68 -12.02
CA ALA A 199 16.57 -16.72 -11.18
C ALA A 199 17.76 -16.13 -10.39
N GLY A 200 17.76 -16.31 -9.06
CA GLY A 200 18.76 -15.71 -8.17
C GLY A 200 18.50 -14.25 -7.76
N GLY A 201 17.41 -13.62 -8.25
CA GLY A 201 17.03 -12.24 -7.94
C GLY A 201 16.80 -11.92 -6.46
N TRP A 202 16.49 -12.97 -5.69
CA TRP A 202 16.24 -12.93 -4.25
C TRP A 202 17.48 -13.18 -3.39
N ILE A 203 18.64 -13.38 -4.02
CA ILE A 203 19.91 -13.48 -3.30
C ILE A 203 20.51 -12.07 -3.24
N ASP A 204 20.81 -11.60 -2.04
CA ASP A 204 21.55 -10.35 -1.84
C ASP A 204 23.06 -10.63 -1.92
N LEU A 205 23.71 -10.10 -2.95
CA LEU A 205 25.16 -10.25 -3.15
C LEU A 205 25.97 -9.10 -2.55
N THR A 206 25.33 -8.11 -1.91
CA THR A 206 26.04 -7.02 -1.20
C THR A 206 26.49 -7.42 0.21
N ASN A 207 25.93 -8.50 0.77
CA ASN A 207 26.19 -8.96 2.12
C ASN A 207 26.71 -10.41 2.11
N ARG A 208 27.94 -10.60 1.62
CA ARG A 208 28.66 -11.89 1.64
C ARG A 208 29.86 -11.85 2.56
#